data_AF-X0YP45-F1
#
_entry.id   AF-X0YP45-F1
#
_cell.length_a   1.000
_cell.length_b   1.000
_cell.length_c   1.000
_cell.angle_alpha   90.00
_cell.angle_beta   90.00
_cell.angle_gamma   90.00
#
_symmetry.space_group_name_H-M   'P 1'
#
loop_
_entity.id
_entity.type
_entity.pdbx_description
1 polymer ?
#
loop_
_entity_poly.entity_id
_entity_poly.type
_entity_poly.pdbx_seq_one_letter_code
_entity_poly.pdbx_strand_id
1 'polypeptide(L)'
;SGISEKKGCFTGKYVINPLNDEEIPIWIANYILMDYGTGAVMAVPAHDQRDFEFAKKYNLPIRIVIQPKDKKVTSDTIEAAFDQEGIMVNSGQFNGLSSSKSLDVIIDYLIKKGSGKREVNYRLRDWLISRQRYWGAPIPMIYCSECGMVPV
;
A
#
# COMPACT_ATOMS: atom_id res chain seq x y z
N SER A 1 8.30 7.08 10.05
CA SER A 1 7.42 6.47 11.07
C SER A 1 7.72 4.98 11.14
N GLY A 2 8.81 4.58 11.79
CA GLY A 2 9.26 3.17 11.79
C GLY A 2 9.64 2.62 13.17
N ILE A 3 9.34 3.36 14.25
CA ILE A 3 9.84 3.04 15.61
C ILE A 3 8.69 2.64 16.54
N SER A 4 7.46 3.05 16.23
CA SER A 4 6.29 2.72 17.05
C SER A 4 5.81 1.30 16.77
N GLU A 5 5.44 0.60 17.84
CA GLU A 5 4.80 -0.71 17.75
C GLU A 5 3.62 -0.69 16.77
N LYS A 6 3.59 -1.67 15.87
CA LYS A 6 2.51 -1.85 14.89
C LYS A 6 1.25 -2.31 15.60
N LYS A 7 0.17 -1.54 15.47
CA LYS A 7 -1.13 -1.85 16.07
C LYS A 7 -2.19 -1.85 14.98
N GLY A 8 -3.09 -2.82 15.04
CA GLY A 8 -4.23 -2.89 14.16
C GLY A 8 -5.37 -3.72 14.72
N CYS A 9 -6.50 -3.63 14.03
CA CYS A 9 -7.74 -4.28 14.39
C CYS A 9 -8.40 -4.86 13.13
N PHE A 10 -8.87 -6.09 13.23
CA PHE A 10 -9.66 -6.71 12.18
C PHE A 10 -11.03 -6.05 12.13
N THR A 11 -11.48 -5.67 10.94
CA THR A 11 -12.76 -4.96 10.76
C THR A 11 -13.98 -5.87 10.78
N GLY A 12 -13.81 -7.19 10.80
CA GLY A 12 -14.90 -8.15 10.63
C GLY A 12 -15.37 -8.29 9.18
N LYS A 13 -14.69 -7.64 8.22
CA LYS A 13 -15.04 -7.62 6.80
C LYS A 13 -13.94 -8.20 5.95
N TYR A 14 -14.33 -8.68 4.77
CA TYR A 14 -13.45 -9.26 3.77
C TYR A 14 -13.62 -8.53 2.44
N VAL A 15 -12.59 -8.61 1.59
CA VAL A 15 -12.61 -8.19 0.20
C VAL A 15 -12.15 -9.34 -0.69
N ILE A 16 -12.67 -9.42 -1.91
CA ILE A 16 -12.24 -10.43 -2.89
C ILE A 16 -11.02 -9.92 -3.65
N ASN A 17 -9.96 -10.71 -3.69
CA ASN A 17 -8.80 -10.43 -4.53
C ASN A 17 -9.17 -10.65 -6.01
N PRO A 18 -9.06 -9.62 -6.88
CA PRO A 18 -9.49 -9.72 -8.26
C PRO A 18 -8.63 -10.66 -9.13
N LEU A 19 -7.51 -11.18 -8.65
CA LEU A 19 -6.63 -12.08 -9.41
C LEU A 19 -6.85 -13.57 -9.13
N ASN A 20 -7.28 -13.92 -7.91
CA ASN A 20 -7.43 -15.31 -7.50
C ASN A 20 -8.78 -15.62 -6.82
N ASP A 21 -9.66 -14.62 -6.71
CA ASP A 21 -11.01 -14.71 -6.13
C ASP A 21 -11.05 -15.17 -4.66
N GLU A 22 -9.91 -15.13 -3.96
CA GLU A 22 -9.83 -15.45 -2.52
C GLU A 22 -10.31 -14.27 -1.66
N GLU A 23 -10.94 -14.58 -0.52
CA GLU A 23 -11.30 -13.60 0.51
C GLU A 23 -10.08 -13.16 1.32
N ILE A 24 -9.85 -11.85 1.38
CA ILE A 24 -8.79 -11.22 2.16
C ILE A 24 -9.41 -10.42 3.31
N PRO A 25 -8.96 -10.62 4.56
CA PRO A 25 -9.46 -9.86 5.69
C PRO A 25 -9.03 -8.39 5.62
N ILE A 26 -9.95 -7.47 5.92
CA ILE A 26 -9.68 -6.03 5.96
C ILE A 26 -9.27 -5.64 7.37
N TRP A 27 -8.11 -4.99 7.51
CA TRP A 27 -7.56 -4.51 8.77
C TRP A 27 -7.39 -2.99 8.77
N ILE A 28 -7.59 -2.38 9.92
CA ILE A 28 -7.16 -1.00 10.19
C ILE A 28 -5.83 -1.08 10.92
N ALA A 29 -4.83 -0.32 10.48
CA ALA A 29 -3.51 -0.33 11.11
C ALA A 29 -2.92 1.08 11.23
N ASN A 30 -2.21 1.34 12.33
CA ASN A 30 -1.67 2.66 12.69
C ASN A 30 -0.53 3.16 11.80
N TYR A 31 0.04 2.30 10.94
CA TYR A 31 1.11 2.65 10.02
C TYR A 31 0.62 2.97 8.60
N ILE A 32 -0.69 2.88 8.37
CA ILE A 32 -1.35 3.30 7.13
C ILE A 32 -1.84 4.73 7.30
N LEU A 33 -1.43 5.61 6.39
CA LEU A 33 -1.74 7.05 6.45
C LEU A 33 -2.94 7.35 5.56
N MET A 34 -4.00 7.91 6.13
CA MET A 34 -5.20 8.30 5.38
C MET A 34 -4.91 9.35 4.29
N ASP A 35 -3.98 10.26 4.57
CA ASP A 35 -3.63 11.36 3.66
C ASP A 35 -2.60 10.96 2.58
N TYR A 36 -2.30 9.67 2.44
CA TYR A 36 -1.33 9.17 1.45
C TYR A 36 -1.92 8.08 0.56
N GLY A 37 -1.82 8.26 -0.75
CA GLY A 37 -2.46 7.39 -1.74
C GLY A 37 -3.98 7.44 -1.59
N THR A 38 -4.61 6.27 -1.50
CA THR A 38 -6.07 6.15 -1.31
C THR A 38 -6.48 6.00 0.16
N GLY A 39 -5.53 6.07 1.10
CA GLY A 39 -5.75 5.71 2.50
C GLY A 39 -5.91 4.20 2.74
N ALA A 40 -5.73 3.37 1.70
CA ALA A 40 -5.74 1.92 1.78
C ALA A 40 -4.55 1.34 1.01
N VAL A 41 -3.96 0.25 1.51
CA VAL A 41 -2.87 -0.47 0.86
C VAL A 41 -3.16 -1.96 0.85
N MET A 42 -2.73 -2.66 -0.19
CA MET A 42 -2.67 -4.12 -0.17
C MET A 42 -1.44 -4.54 0.66
N ALA A 43 -1.64 -5.44 1.62
CA ALA A 43 -0.54 -5.96 2.41
C ALA A 43 0.09 -7.17 1.70
N VAL A 44 1.42 -7.16 1.52
CA VAL A 44 2.16 -8.28 0.91
C VAL A 44 3.27 -8.74 1.86
N PRO A 45 2.96 -9.50 2.92
CA PRO A 45 3.90 -9.78 4.01
C PRO A 45 5.20 -10.46 3.58
N ALA A 46 5.18 -11.28 2.53
CA ALA A 46 6.39 -11.94 2.06
C ALA A 46 7.40 -10.97 1.41
N HIS A 47 6.96 -9.77 1.00
CA HIS A 47 7.73 -8.85 0.16
C HIS A 47 7.75 -7.38 0.64
N ASP A 48 7.01 -7.03 1.70
CA ASP A 48 7.13 -5.75 2.41
C ASP A 48 7.40 -6.01 3.90
N GLN A 49 8.52 -5.49 4.41
CA GLN A 49 8.96 -5.70 5.79
C GLN A 49 7.97 -5.18 6.83
N ARG A 50 7.25 -4.10 6.54
CA ARG A 50 6.25 -3.52 7.45
C ARG A 50 5.03 -4.43 7.56
N ASP A 51 4.63 -5.04 6.44
CA ASP A 51 3.52 -5.98 6.41
C ASP A 51 3.92 -7.33 7.01
N PHE A 52 5.17 -7.74 6.83
CA PHE A 52 5.74 -8.93 7.46
C PHE A 52 5.66 -8.89 8.98
N GLU A 53 6.13 -7.80 9.58
CA GLU A 53 6.09 -7.60 11.03
C GLU A 53 4.64 -7.56 11.55
N PHE A 54 3.74 -6.93 10.81
CA PHE A 54 2.32 -6.90 11.16
C PHE A 54 1.70 -8.31 11.07
N ALA A 55 1.97 -9.03 9.99
CA ALA A 55 1.46 -10.38 9.78
C ALA A 55 1.99 -11.36 10.83
N LYS A 56 3.29 -11.32 11.17
CA LYS A 56 3.85 -12.13 12.26
C LYS A 56 3.17 -11.82 13.59
N LYS A 57 2.97 -10.53 13.91
CA LYS A 57 2.33 -10.13 15.17
C LYS A 57 0.89 -10.62 15.29
N TYR A 58 0.12 -10.55 14.21
CA TYR A 58 -1.31 -10.89 14.19
C TYR A 58 -1.59 -12.30 13.62
N ASN A 59 -0.55 -13.12 13.44
CA ASN A 59 -0.62 -14.46 12.87
C ASN A 59 -1.40 -14.53 11.54
N LEU A 60 -1.15 -13.57 10.66
CA LEU A 60 -1.77 -13.50 9.33
C LEU A 60 -0.98 -14.33 8.31
N PRO A 61 -1.62 -14.81 7.23
CA PRO A 61 -0.96 -15.60 6.19
C PRO A 61 0.21 -14.85 5.54
N ILE A 62 1.35 -15.52 5.40
CA ILE A 62 2.53 -15.03 4.66
C ILE A 62 2.69 -15.91 3.42
N ARG A 63 2.25 -15.40 2.26
CA ARG A 63 2.34 -16.12 0.98
C ARG A 63 3.49 -15.58 0.14
N ILE A 64 4.44 -16.46 -0.18
CA ILE A 64 5.56 -16.14 -1.08
C ILE A 64 5.06 -16.18 -2.53
N VAL A 65 5.18 -15.05 -3.22
CA VAL A 65 4.85 -14.92 -4.65
C VAL A 65 6.04 -14.54 -5.53
N ILE A 66 7.18 -14.19 -4.92
CA ILE A 66 8.46 -13.95 -5.59
C ILE A 66 9.54 -14.78 -4.90
N GLN A 67 10.34 -15.54 -5.66
CA GLN A 67 11.50 -16.25 -5.15
C GLN A 67 12.81 -15.67 -5.71
N PRO A 68 13.90 -15.67 -4.91
CA PRO A 68 15.24 -15.47 -5.45
C PRO A 68 15.53 -16.45 -6.58
N LYS A 69 16.31 -16.02 -7.58
CA LYS A 69 16.66 -16.88 -8.73
C LYS A 69 17.43 -18.14 -8.32
N ASP A 70 18.28 -18.01 -7.30
CA ASP A 70 19.28 -19.03 -6.94
C ASP A 70 18.88 -19.89 -5.73
N LYS A 71 17.78 -19.55 -5.03
CA LYS A 71 17.37 -20.22 -3.80
C LYS A 71 15.86 -20.31 -3.70
N LYS A 72 15.36 -21.48 -3.28
CA LYS A 72 13.97 -21.64 -2.90
C LYS A 72 13.80 -21.25 -1.44
N VAL A 73 12.96 -20.26 -1.20
CA VAL A 73 12.53 -19.84 0.15
C VAL A 73 11.13 -20.37 0.38
N THR A 74 10.89 -20.89 1.59
CA THR A 74 9.56 -21.36 2.04
C THR A 74 9.04 -20.46 3.16
N SER A 75 7.73 -20.50 3.41
CA SER A 75 7.08 -19.75 4.50
C SER A 75 7.72 -20.01 5.86
N ASP A 76 8.27 -21.21 6.07
CA ASP A 76 8.81 -21.63 7.35
C ASP A 76 10.26 -21.16 7.56
N THR A 77 10.93 -20.74 6.49
CA THR A 77 12.33 -20.30 6.48
C THR A 77 12.51 -18.80 6.32
N ILE A 78 11.41 -18.05 6.18
CA ILE A 78 11.46 -16.61 5.94
C ILE A 78 11.57 -15.82 7.25
N GLU A 79 12.77 -15.31 7.52
CA GLU A 79 13.08 -14.51 8.70
C GLU A 79 12.67 -13.04 8.54
N ALA A 80 12.71 -12.54 7.32
CA ALA A 80 12.39 -11.16 6.91
C ALA A 80 11.74 -11.14 5.51
N ALA A 81 11.06 -10.05 5.16
CA ALA A 81 10.48 -9.90 3.84
C ALA A 81 11.55 -9.88 2.74
N PHE A 82 11.27 -10.53 1.61
CA PHE A 82 12.12 -10.48 0.42
C PHE A 82 11.66 -9.36 -0.51
N ASP A 83 12.38 -8.24 -0.50
CA ASP A 83 12.05 -7.01 -1.22
C ASP A 83 12.83 -6.81 -2.53
N GLN A 84 13.60 -7.82 -2.95
CA GLN A 84 14.45 -7.77 -4.14
C GLN A 84 13.76 -8.37 -5.38
N GLU A 85 14.38 -8.16 -6.54
CA GLU A 85 13.92 -8.77 -7.79
C GLU A 85 14.08 -10.30 -7.76
N GLY A 86 13.04 -11.00 -8.18
CA GLY A 86 13.05 -12.45 -8.29
C GLY A 86 12.15 -12.97 -9.41
N ILE A 87 11.81 -14.25 -9.32
CA ILE A 87 10.92 -14.97 -10.23
C ILE A 87 9.55 -15.17 -9.57
N MET A 88 8.49 -14.90 -10.32
CA MET A 88 7.11 -15.08 -9.91
C MET A 88 6.80 -16.56 -9.66
N VAL A 89 6.22 -16.86 -8.51
CA VAL A 89 5.71 -18.18 -8.10
C VAL A 89 4.32 -18.02 -7.48
N ASN A 90 3.54 -19.10 -7.36
CA ASN A 90 2.21 -19.07 -6.72
C ASN A 90 1.27 -17.96 -7.24
N SER A 91 1.44 -17.56 -8.50
CA SER A 91 0.81 -16.41 -9.14
C SER A 91 0.09 -16.80 -10.44
N GLY A 92 -0.39 -18.05 -10.53
CA GLY A 92 -1.17 -18.56 -11.67
C GLY A 92 -0.44 -18.40 -13.01
N GLN A 93 -1.10 -17.72 -13.96
CA GLN A 93 -0.59 -17.48 -15.31
C GLN A 93 0.68 -16.61 -15.38
N PHE A 94 1.07 -15.96 -14.27
CA PHE A 94 2.26 -15.11 -14.20
C PHE A 94 3.51 -15.86 -13.70
N ASN A 95 3.36 -17.13 -13.33
CA ASN A 95 4.48 -17.96 -12.85
C ASN A 95 5.63 -18.03 -13.86
N GLY A 96 6.87 -17.97 -13.36
CA GLY A 96 8.09 -18.06 -14.18
C GLY A 96 8.54 -16.74 -14.81
N LEU A 97 7.71 -15.69 -14.79
CA LEU A 97 8.14 -14.36 -15.21
C LEU A 97 9.11 -13.73 -14.20
N SER A 98 10.02 -12.89 -14.67
CA SER A 98 10.75 -12.00 -13.76
C SER A 98 9.80 -10.98 -13.16
N SER A 99 9.96 -10.68 -11.88
CA SER A 99 9.16 -9.68 -11.17
C SER A 99 9.13 -8.32 -11.90
N SER A 100 10.28 -7.89 -12.47
CA SER A 100 10.38 -6.71 -13.33
C SER A 100 9.43 -6.72 -14.54
N LYS A 101 9.40 -7.83 -15.30
CA LYS A 101 8.52 -7.97 -16.47
C LYS A 101 7.07 -8.24 -16.09
N SER A 102 6.85 -8.87 -14.94
CA SER A 102 5.51 -9.22 -14.48
C SER A 102 4.67 -8.00 -14.15
N LEU A 103 5.28 -6.89 -13.76
CA LEU A 103 4.59 -5.67 -13.37
C LEU A 103 3.69 -5.14 -14.51
N ASP A 104 4.26 -4.95 -15.70
CA ASP A 104 3.50 -4.46 -16.85
C ASP A 104 2.40 -5.44 -17.27
N VAL A 105 2.71 -6.74 -17.29
CA VAL A 105 1.79 -7.81 -17.68
C VAL A 105 0.59 -7.89 -16.73
N ILE A 106 0.82 -7.78 -15.41
CA ILE A 106 -0.24 -7.81 -14.40
C ILE A 106 -1.09 -6.54 -14.47
N ILE A 107 -0.47 -5.38 -14.66
CA ILE A 107 -1.20 -4.11 -14.80
C ILE A 107 -2.13 -4.16 -16.02
N ASP A 108 -1.64 -4.60 -17.18
CA ASP A 108 -2.46 -4.72 -18.39
C ASP A 108 -3.61 -5.72 -18.20
N TYR A 109 -3.36 -6.81 -17.50
CA TYR A 109 -4.40 -7.78 -17.16
C TYR A 109 -5.48 -7.17 -16.26
N LEU A 110 -5.10 -6.46 -15.20
CA LEU A 110 -6.04 -5.80 -14.28
C LEU A 110 -6.88 -4.73 -14.98
N ILE A 111 -6.27 -3.96 -15.89
CA ILE A 111 -6.99 -2.96 -16.69
C ILE A 111 -8.01 -3.64 -17.61
N LYS A 112 -7.61 -4.72 -18.30
CA LYS A 112 -8.51 -5.48 -19.18
C LYS A 112 -9.69 -6.09 -18.42
N LYS A 113 -9.48 -6.51 -17.16
CA LYS A 113 -10.55 -7.00 -16.26
C LYS A 113 -11.43 -5.88 -15.68
N GLY A 114 -11.08 -4.61 -15.89
CA GLY A 114 -11.78 -3.47 -15.31
C GLY A 114 -11.55 -3.31 -13.80
N SER A 115 -10.49 -3.93 -13.26
CA SER A 115 -10.17 -3.95 -11.82
C SER A 115 -8.95 -3.10 -11.46
N GLY A 116 -8.53 -2.18 -12.34
CA GLY A 116 -7.42 -1.28 -12.08
C GLY A 116 -7.17 -0.26 -13.19
N LYS A 117 -6.32 0.72 -12.88
CA LYS A 117 -5.80 1.73 -13.82
C LYS A 117 -4.33 2.01 -13.49
N ARG A 118 -3.56 2.52 -14.47
CA ARG A 118 -2.22 3.06 -14.21
C ARG A 118 -2.32 4.40 -13.50
N GLU A 119 -1.47 4.62 -12.52
CA GLU A 119 -1.42 5.85 -11.74
C GLU A 119 0.01 6.16 -11.33
N VAL A 120 0.42 7.42 -11.45
CA VAL A 120 1.74 7.90 -11.04
C VAL A 120 1.58 8.67 -9.73
N ASN A 121 2.28 8.23 -8.68
CA ASN A 121 2.23 8.85 -7.36
C ASN A 121 3.57 9.52 -7.04
N TYR A 122 3.51 10.67 -6.36
CA TYR A 122 4.68 11.39 -5.89
C TYR A 122 4.80 11.30 -4.37
N ARG A 123 6.04 11.23 -3.88
CA ARG A 123 6.32 11.38 -2.44
C ARG A 123 6.19 12.83 -1.96
N LEU A 124 6.25 13.78 -2.90
CA LEU A 124 6.08 15.21 -2.63
C LEU A 124 4.66 15.48 -2.11
N ARG A 125 4.55 16.39 -1.14
CA ARG A 125 3.27 16.81 -0.55
C ARG A 125 3.05 18.29 -0.84
N ASP A 126 1.78 18.70 -0.77
CA ASP A 126 1.43 20.10 -0.87
C ASP A 126 2.11 20.94 0.22
N TRP A 127 2.40 22.18 -0.15
CA TRP A 127 3.08 23.09 0.73
C TRP A 127 2.09 23.75 1.70
N LEU A 128 2.11 23.31 2.96
CA LEU A 128 1.36 23.98 4.01
C LEU A 128 2.04 25.33 4.33
N ILE A 129 1.48 26.42 3.82
CA ILE A 129 1.98 27.80 4.01
C ILE A 129 1.34 28.54 5.19
N SER A 130 0.11 28.18 5.57
CA SER A 130 -0.62 28.84 6.65
C SER A 130 0.05 28.66 8.00
N ARG A 131 0.12 29.71 8.83
CA ARG A 131 0.74 29.66 10.16
C ARG A 131 -0.14 30.37 11.19
N GLN A 132 -0.28 29.79 12.38
CA GLN A 132 -0.93 30.41 13.53
C GLN A 132 0.07 31.32 14.27
N ARG A 133 0.57 32.36 13.58
CA ARG A 133 1.56 33.31 14.10
C ARG A 133 1.15 34.74 13.72
N TYR A 134 1.37 35.68 14.63
CA TYR A 134 1.06 37.10 14.41
C TYR A 134 2.02 37.75 13.41
N TRP A 135 3.33 37.47 13.51
CA TRP A 135 4.33 38.09 12.64
C TRP A 135 4.51 37.30 11.34
N GLY A 136 3.80 37.73 10.29
CA GLY A 136 3.85 37.15 8.95
C GLY A 136 2.97 37.93 7.97
N ALA A 137 3.08 37.62 6.68
CA ALA A 137 2.18 38.20 5.69
C ALA A 137 0.74 37.69 5.90
N PRO A 138 -0.27 38.56 5.96
CA PRO A 138 -1.67 38.14 6.01
C PRO A 138 -2.07 37.32 4.77
N ILE A 139 -2.85 36.25 4.96
CA ILE A 139 -3.43 35.47 3.85
C ILE A 139 -4.61 36.28 3.29
N PRO A 140 -4.65 36.62 1.99
CA PRO A 140 -5.66 37.50 1.40
C PRO A 140 -6.97 36.76 1.11
N MET A 141 -7.63 36.26 2.16
CA MET A 141 -8.94 35.61 2.10
C MET A 141 -9.89 36.24 3.12
N ILE A 142 -11.16 36.39 2.74
CA ILE A 142 -12.26 36.89 3.59
C ILE A 142 -13.29 35.77 3.78
N TYR A 143 -13.86 35.69 4.98
CA TYR A 143 -15.00 34.80 5.27
C TYR A 143 -16.29 35.62 5.29
N CYS A 144 -17.13 35.44 4.28
CA CYS A 144 -18.47 36.02 4.21
C CYS A 144 -19.50 35.00 4.72
N SER A 145 -20.48 35.45 5.51
CA SER A 145 -21.53 34.59 6.05
C SER A 145 -22.48 34.03 4.98
N GLU A 146 -22.61 34.70 3.84
CA GLU A 146 -23.47 34.28 2.73
C GLU A 146 -22.65 33.63 1.59
N CYS A 147 -21.48 34.17 1.28
CA CYS A 147 -20.67 33.73 0.13
C CYS A 147 -19.60 32.68 0.46
N GLY A 148 -19.28 32.46 1.73
CA GLY A 148 -18.18 31.58 2.16
C GLY A 148 -16.79 32.23 2.02
N MET A 149 -15.80 31.44 1.60
CA MET A 149 -14.40 31.86 1.51
C MET A 149 -14.15 32.56 0.17
N VAL A 150 -13.84 33.86 0.18
CA VAL A 150 -13.62 34.68 -1.02
C VAL A 150 -12.24 35.33 -0.99
N PRO A 151 -11.54 35.45 -2.13
CA PRO A 151 -10.32 36.23 -2.20
C PRO A 151 -10.62 37.73 -2.00
N VAL A 152 -9.64 38.48 -1.51
CA VAL A 152 -9.71 39.97 -1.39
C VAL A 152 -9.84 40.61 -2.77
#